data_AF-A0A3M7EV41-F1
#
_entry.id   AF-A0A3M7EV41-F1
#
_cell.length_a   1.000
_cell.length_b   1.000
_cell.length_c   1.000
_cell.angle_alpha   90.00
_cell.angle_beta   90.00
_cell.angle_gamma   90.00
#
_symmetry.space_group_name_H-M   'P 1'
#
loop_
_entity.id
_entity.type
_entity.pdbx_description
1 polymer ?
#
loop_
_entity_poly.entity_id
_entity_poly.type
_entity_poly.pdbx_seq_one_letter_code
_entity_poly.pdbx_strand_id
1 'polypeptide(L)'
;GKRNCKTQVHDWKAGCARAGCSYNFNVTGKRDGEKPAFEAYCSSDDSGYFTPCEMLKGPAGTEIAAELAPYDFTTANAHLLHNVTYNYIGHYNATFNHFAAPPYDFKVKPEQL
;
A
#
# COMPACT_ATOMS: atom_id res chain seq x y z
N GLY A 1 25.17 -3.81 -0.36
CA GLY A 1 24.16 -4.45 0.52
C GLY A 1 22.78 -4.10 0.03
N LYS A 2 21.88 -5.09 -0.11
CA LYS A 2 20.49 -4.87 -0.58
C LYS A 2 19.76 -3.95 0.42
N ARG A 3 19.43 -2.73 -0.02
CA ARG A 3 18.70 -1.72 0.77
C ARG A 3 17.20 -1.97 0.63
N ASN A 4 16.63 -2.60 1.66
CA ASN A 4 15.20 -2.84 1.77
C ASN A 4 14.52 -1.54 2.22
N CYS A 5 13.84 -0.78 1.34
CA CYS A 5 12.93 0.27 1.85
C CYS A 5 11.90 -0.44 2.72
N LYS A 6 11.84 -0.16 4.02
CA LYS A 6 10.81 -0.75 4.87
C LYS A 6 9.60 0.17 4.82
N THR A 7 8.68 -0.06 3.88
CA THR A 7 7.37 0.59 3.91
C THR A 7 6.49 -0.12 4.93
N GLN A 8 5.78 0.66 5.72
CA GLN A 8 4.93 0.19 6.80
C GLN A 8 3.50 0.64 6.49
N VAL A 9 2.61 -0.33 6.38
CA VAL A 9 1.16 -0.14 6.28
C VAL A 9 0.59 -0.14 7.68
N HIS A 10 -0.32 0.79 7.92
CA HIS A 10 -1.06 0.96 9.17
C HIS A 10 -2.55 1.04 8.90
N ASP A 11 -3.33 0.68 9.90
CA ASP A 11 -4.80 0.79 9.87
C ASP A 11 -5.44 0.06 8.68
N TRP A 12 -4.86 -1.07 8.26
CA TRP A 12 -5.36 -1.79 7.08
C TRP A 12 -6.82 -2.17 7.25
N LYS A 13 -7.64 -1.79 6.28
CA LYS A 13 -8.99 -2.32 6.11
C LYS A 13 -9.24 -2.66 4.67
N ALA A 14 -9.71 -3.87 4.42
CA ALA A 14 -10.25 -4.26 3.13
C ALA A 14 -11.44 -5.20 3.28
N GLY A 15 -12.37 -5.13 2.34
CA GLY A 15 -13.50 -6.08 2.29
C GLY A 15 -14.28 -5.99 0.99
N CYS A 16 -15.07 -7.03 0.73
CA CYS A 16 -15.97 -7.11 -0.42
C CYS A 16 -17.43 -7.10 0.03
N ALA A 17 -18.23 -6.23 -0.57
CA ALA A 17 -19.67 -6.20 -0.43
C ALA A 17 -20.33 -6.50 -1.78
N ARG A 18 -21.68 -6.50 -1.83
CA ARG A 18 -22.44 -6.76 -3.08
C ARG A 18 -22.10 -5.78 -4.22
N ALA A 19 -21.54 -4.61 -3.90
CA ALA A 19 -21.20 -3.56 -4.86
C ALA A 19 -19.73 -3.61 -5.33
N GLY A 20 -18.88 -4.46 -4.74
CA GLY A 20 -17.44 -4.51 -5.06
C GLY A 20 -16.55 -4.68 -3.83
N CYS A 21 -15.25 -4.80 -4.07
CA CYS A 21 -14.22 -4.82 -3.04
C CYS A 21 -13.60 -3.42 -2.88
N SER A 22 -13.22 -3.06 -1.66
CA SER A 22 -12.54 -1.80 -1.39
C SER A 22 -11.48 -1.97 -0.32
N TYR A 23 -10.56 -1.01 -0.27
CA TYR A 23 -9.50 -0.93 0.72
C TYR A 23 -9.34 0.50 1.22
N ASN A 24 -8.85 0.62 2.46
CA ASN A 24 -8.22 1.83 2.94
C ASN A 24 -7.11 1.51 3.96
N PHE A 25 -6.04 2.31 3.94
CA PHE A 25 -4.92 2.20 4.87
C PHE A 25 -4.01 3.42 4.82
N ASN A 26 -3.21 3.61 5.86
CA ASN A 26 -2.08 4.55 5.86
C ASN A 26 -0.80 3.82 5.48
N VAL A 27 0.11 4.48 4.77
CA VAL A 27 1.42 3.93 4.45
C VAL A 27 2.51 4.95 4.72
N THR A 28 3.58 4.48 5.35
CA THR A 28 4.74 5.30 5.70
C THR A 28 6.02 4.67 5.17
N GLY A 29 6.89 5.51 4.64
CA GLY A 29 8.27 5.16 4.32
C GLY A 29 9.23 5.89 5.26
N LYS A 30 10.20 5.18 5.83
CA LYS A 30 11.30 5.81 6.57
C LYS A 30 12.40 6.24 5.60
N ARG A 31 13.11 7.32 5.94
CA ARG A 31 14.30 7.76 5.20
C ARG A 31 15.33 6.63 5.16
N ASP A 32 15.83 6.31 3.96
CA ASP A 32 16.90 5.35 3.73
C ASP A 32 17.87 5.89 2.67
N GLY A 33 19.00 6.44 3.12
CA GLY A 33 19.94 7.16 2.26
C GLY A 33 19.28 8.36 1.59
N GLU A 34 19.29 8.37 0.25
CA GLU A 34 18.70 9.42 -0.59
C GLU A 34 17.17 9.31 -0.69
N LYS A 35 16.57 8.21 -0.23
CA LYS A 35 15.11 8.01 -0.29
C LYS A 35 14.46 8.78 0.85
N PRO A 36 13.60 9.76 0.57
CA PRO A 36 12.97 10.58 1.60
C PRO A 36 11.95 9.76 2.40
N ALA A 37 11.66 10.23 3.62
CA ALA A 37 10.52 9.72 4.36
C ALA A 37 9.22 10.25 3.74
N PHE A 38 8.15 9.46 3.82
CA PHE A 38 6.84 9.84 3.32
C PHE A 38 5.72 9.24 4.18
N GLU A 39 4.54 9.81 4.03
CA GLU A 39 3.27 9.34 4.59
C GLU A 39 2.17 9.59 3.57
N ALA A 40 1.35 8.58 3.29
CA ALA A 40 0.24 8.66 2.35
C ALA A 40 -0.95 7.86 2.86
N TYR A 41 -2.15 8.27 2.47
CA TYR A 41 -3.40 7.55 2.70
C TYR A 41 -3.91 6.97 1.39
N CYS A 42 -4.10 5.67 1.36
CA CYS A 42 -4.55 4.93 0.19
C CYS A 42 -5.98 4.46 0.44
N SER A 43 -6.91 4.82 -0.45
CA SER A 43 -8.31 4.40 -0.36
C SER A 43 -8.92 4.34 -1.75
N SER A 44 -9.43 3.18 -2.15
CA SER A 44 -10.14 3.00 -3.41
C SER A 44 -11.03 1.76 -3.38
N ASP A 45 -11.96 1.71 -4.32
CA ASP A 45 -12.56 0.46 -4.77
C ASP A 45 -11.57 -0.30 -5.67
N ASP A 46 -11.75 -1.62 -5.76
CA ASP A 46 -11.01 -2.46 -6.68
C ASP A 46 -11.41 -2.13 -8.12
N SER A 47 -10.53 -1.40 -8.80
CA SER A 47 -10.64 -1.05 -10.20
C SER A 47 -9.81 -1.97 -11.11
N GLY A 48 -9.01 -2.87 -10.54
CA GLY A 48 -7.98 -3.63 -11.27
C GLY A 48 -6.77 -2.80 -11.72
N TYR A 49 -6.63 -1.57 -11.23
CA TYR A 49 -5.51 -0.68 -11.54
C TYR A 49 -4.97 0.04 -10.29
N PHE A 50 -3.66 0.34 -10.30
CA PHE A 50 -3.04 1.24 -9.33
C PHE A 50 -3.75 2.59 -9.30
N THR A 51 -4.29 2.93 -8.13
CA THR A 51 -4.94 4.20 -7.86
C THR A 51 -4.03 5.07 -6.99
N PRO A 52 -3.79 6.34 -7.37
CA PRO A 52 -2.96 7.24 -6.57
C PRO A 52 -3.50 7.42 -5.14
N CYS A 53 -2.60 7.35 -4.17
CA CYS A 53 -2.87 7.64 -2.78
C CYS A 53 -2.75 9.14 -2.51
N GLU A 54 -3.48 9.62 -1.51
CA GLU A 54 -3.34 10.98 -1.01
C GLU A 54 -2.02 11.14 -0.25
N MET A 55 -1.15 12.02 -0.72
CA MET A 55 0.10 12.32 -0.02
C MET A 55 -0.17 13.21 1.20
N LEU A 56 0.11 12.70 2.40
CA LEU A 56 -0.05 13.44 3.66
C LEU A 56 1.25 14.15 4.04
N LYS A 57 2.40 13.50 3.83
CA LYS A 57 3.74 14.06 4.04
C LYS A 57 4.74 13.50 3.04
N GLY A 58 5.66 14.32 2.59
CA GLY A 58 6.75 13.93 1.69
C GLY A 58 7.25 15.11 0.88
N PRO A 59 8.42 14.99 0.24
CA PRO A 59 8.87 16.00 -0.70
C PRO A 59 7.97 16.05 -1.94
N ALA A 60 7.90 17.22 -2.57
CA ALA A 60 7.21 17.40 -3.84
C ALA A 60 7.75 16.40 -4.89
N GLY A 61 6.84 15.84 -5.69
CA GLY A 61 7.16 14.78 -6.65
C GLY A 61 7.19 13.37 -6.06
N THR A 62 6.79 13.19 -4.79
CA THR A 62 6.51 11.85 -4.25
C THR A 62 5.13 11.40 -4.64
N GLU A 63 5.03 10.24 -5.31
CA GLU A 63 3.75 9.62 -5.62
C GLU A 63 3.73 8.20 -5.04
N ILE A 64 2.62 7.86 -4.39
CA ILE A 64 2.29 6.51 -3.96
C ILE A 64 1.00 6.11 -4.68
N ALA A 65 0.92 4.90 -5.20
CA ALA A 65 -0.33 4.33 -5.68
C ALA A 65 -0.52 2.93 -5.11
N ALA A 66 -1.77 2.51 -4.98
CA ALA A 66 -2.12 1.19 -4.48
C ALA A 66 -3.17 0.50 -5.34
N GLU A 67 -3.20 -0.82 -5.33
CA GLU A 67 -4.30 -1.64 -5.86
C GLU A 67 -4.55 -2.87 -4.99
N LEU A 68 -5.76 -3.41 -5.07
CA LEU A 68 -6.12 -4.73 -4.57
C LEU A 68 -5.92 -5.76 -5.70
N ALA A 69 -4.73 -6.29 -5.87
CA ALA A 69 -4.49 -7.33 -6.85
C ALA A 69 -3.29 -8.18 -6.44
N PRO A 70 -3.16 -9.44 -6.89
CA PRO A 70 -4.26 -10.38 -7.11
C PRO A 70 -4.82 -10.86 -5.77
N TYR A 71 -6.13 -10.96 -5.54
CA TYR A 71 -6.67 -11.50 -4.29
C TYR A 71 -7.47 -12.79 -4.52
N ASP A 72 -7.43 -13.70 -3.54
CA ASP A 72 -8.44 -14.75 -3.35
C ASP A 72 -9.41 -14.22 -2.28
N PHE A 73 -10.67 -14.63 -2.23
CA PHE A 73 -11.72 -14.09 -1.35
C PHE A 73 -11.40 -14.15 0.17
N THR A 74 -10.27 -14.74 0.53
CA THR A 74 -9.68 -14.81 1.87
C THR A 74 -8.45 -13.90 2.08
N THR A 75 -7.78 -13.48 1.00
CA THR A 75 -6.47 -12.82 1.02
C THR A 75 -6.46 -11.64 0.05
N ALA A 76 -6.44 -10.41 0.56
CA ALA A 76 -6.25 -9.18 -0.18
C ALA A 76 -4.76 -8.89 -0.40
N ASN A 77 -4.32 -8.64 -1.64
CA ASN A 77 -2.93 -8.26 -1.89
C ASN A 77 -2.82 -6.74 -2.06
N ALA A 78 -2.07 -6.10 -1.17
CA ALA A 78 -1.74 -4.69 -1.29
C ALA A 78 -0.52 -4.55 -2.20
N HIS A 79 -0.72 -3.97 -3.38
CA HIS A 79 0.39 -3.54 -4.23
C HIS A 79 0.68 -2.07 -3.96
N LEU A 80 1.94 -1.69 -3.87
CA LEU A 80 2.36 -0.29 -3.70
C LEU A 80 3.33 0.11 -4.82
N LEU A 81 2.97 1.14 -5.58
CA LEU A 81 3.88 1.81 -6.51
C LEU A 81 4.43 3.07 -5.83
N HIS A 82 5.75 3.26 -5.86
CA HIS A 82 6.41 4.48 -5.40
C HIS A 82 7.12 5.15 -6.59
N ASN A 83 6.76 6.39 -6.92
CA ASN A 83 7.44 7.17 -7.95
C ASN A 83 8.26 8.28 -7.28
N VAL A 84 9.47 7.93 -6.80
CA VAL A 84 10.52 8.91 -6.44
C VAL A 84 11.84 8.35 -6.91
N THR A 85 12.24 8.73 -8.13
CA THR A 85 13.51 8.33 -8.79
C THR A 85 13.69 6.82 -9.02
N TYR A 86 12.92 5.96 -8.36
CA TYR A 86 13.03 4.50 -8.35
C TYR A 86 11.63 3.90 -8.24
N ASN A 87 11.20 3.18 -9.28
CA ASN A 87 9.96 2.43 -9.26
C ASN A 87 10.15 1.15 -8.44
N TYR A 88 9.45 1.05 -7.32
CA TYR A 88 9.37 -0.17 -6.52
C TYR A 88 7.93 -0.66 -6.50
N ILE A 89 7.76 -1.98 -6.61
CA ILE A 89 6.47 -2.63 -6.37
C ILE A 89 6.62 -3.46 -5.10
N GLY A 90 5.75 -3.25 -4.13
CA GLY A 90 5.71 -4.06 -2.92
C GLY A 90 4.43 -4.86 -2.85
N HIS A 91 4.53 -6.13 -2.47
CA HIS A 91 3.40 -7.04 -2.33
C HIS A 91 3.25 -7.49 -0.87
N TYR A 92 2.01 -7.56 -0.37
CA TYR A 92 1.71 -8.21 0.89
C TYR A 92 0.33 -8.84 0.88
N ASN A 93 0.28 -10.12 1.26
CA ASN A 93 -0.93 -10.90 1.46
C ASN A 93 -1.62 -10.51 2.76
N ALA A 94 -2.43 -9.47 2.67
CA ALA A 94 -3.32 -8.99 3.72
C ALA A 94 -4.63 -9.81 3.76
N THR A 95 -5.38 -9.75 4.85
CA THR A 95 -6.69 -10.39 4.99
C THR A 95 -7.80 -9.37 4.74
N PHE A 96 -8.93 -9.85 4.20
CA PHE A 96 -10.17 -9.08 4.20
C PHE A 96 -10.73 -9.06 5.63
N ASN A 97 -10.66 -7.91 6.29
CA ASN A 97 -11.01 -7.74 7.70
C ASN A 97 -12.27 -6.89 7.94
N HIS A 98 -12.90 -6.36 6.89
CA HIS A 98 -14.10 -5.50 7.00
C HIS A 98 -15.26 -6.15 7.79
N PHE A 99 -15.30 -7.49 7.88
CA PHE A 99 -16.39 -8.22 8.56
C PHE A 99 -15.97 -8.95 9.84
N ALA A 100 -14.67 -9.07 10.16
CA ALA A 100 -14.23 -10.06 11.15
C ALA A 100 -13.02 -9.68 12.02
N ALA A 101 -12.27 -8.62 11.72
CA ALA A 101 -11.09 -8.29 12.51
C ALA A 101 -10.83 -6.79 12.60
N PRO A 102 -10.22 -6.31 13.70
CA PRO A 102 -9.77 -4.93 13.80
C PRO A 102 -8.78 -4.60 12.66
N PRO A 103 -8.63 -3.32 12.31
CA PRO A 103 -7.50 -2.89 11.48
C PRO A 103 -6.18 -3.37 12.08
N TYR A 104 -5.21 -3.66 11.22
CA TYR A 104 -3.90 -4.17 11.63
C TYR A 104 -2.78 -3.62 10.75
N ASP A 105 -1.55 -3.76 11.23
CA ASP A 105 -0.37 -3.17 10.62
C ASP A 105 0.56 -4.24 10.05
N PHE A 106 1.22 -3.95 8.93
CA PHE A 106 2.20 -4.86 8.34
C PHE A 106 3.30 -4.13 7.57
N LYS A 107 4.39 -4.87 7.30
CA LYS A 107 5.53 -4.37 6.53
C LYS A 107 5.45 -4.91 5.12
N VAL A 108 5.51 -4.01 4.15
CA VAL A 108 5.65 -4.37 2.75
C VAL A 108 7.14 -4.37 2.43
N LYS A 109 7.61 -5.46 1.81
CA LYS A 109 8.97 -5.50 1.27
C LYS A 109 8.90 -5.04 -0.19
N PRO A 110 9.66 -4.00 -0.58
CA PRO A 110 9.73 -3.57 -1.95
C PRO A 110 10.52 -4.60 -2.75
N GLU A 111 9.97 -5.00 -3.88
CA GLU A 111 10.67 -5.63 -4.97
C GLU A 111 11.05 -4.50 -5.94
N GLN A 112 12.35 -4.33 -6.15
CA GLN A 112 12.87 -3.34 -7.08
C GLN A 112 12.65 -3.86 -8.50
N LEU A 113 12.04 -3.04 -9.35
CA LEU A 113 11.99 -3.28 -10.80
C LEU A 113 13.38 -3.12 -11.43
#